data_AF-A0A842VYG9-F1
#
_entry.id   AF-A0A842VYG9-F1
#
_cell.length_a   1.000
_cell.length_b   1.000
_cell.length_c   1.000
_cell.angle_alpha   90.00
_cell.angle_beta   90.00
_cell.angle_gamma   90.00
#
_symmetry.space_group_name_H-M   'P 1'
#
loop_
_entity.id
_entity.type
_entity.pdbx_description
1 polymer ?
#
loop_
_entity_poly.entity_id
_entity_poly.type
_entity_poly.pdbx_seq_one_letter_code
_entity_poly.pdbx_strand_id
1 'polypeptide(L)' 'MVRSCVECGKAWSPYEPIKKGNRLLICTKCLREICLNCAKKARLLNIGKIKCKNCGGSLRELTIEELD' A
#
# COMPACT_ATOMS: atom_id res chain seq x y z
N MET A 1 3.53 -8.36 12.89
CA MET A 1 2.88 -7.03 13.04
C MET A 1 1.74 -6.94 12.02
N VAL A 2 0.51 -6.56 12.39
CA VAL A 2 -0.61 -6.49 11.41
C VAL A 2 -0.55 -5.13 10.72
N ARG A 3 -0.48 -5.12 9.39
CA ARG A 3 -0.45 -3.88 8.61
C ARG A 3 -1.80 -3.61 8.01
N SER A 4 -2.23 -2.36 7.95
CA SER A 4 -3.60 -2.03 7.52
C SER A 4 -3.66 -0.80 6.63
N CYS A 5 -4.64 -0.80 5.74
CA CYS A 5 -4.81 0.28 4.78
C CYS A 5 -5.58 1.40 5.45
N VAL A 6 -5.00 2.58 5.49
CA VAL A 6 -5.61 3.76 6.08
C VAL A 6 -6.92 4.16 5.38
N GLU A 7 -7.06 3.87 4.08
CA GLU A 7 -8.24 4.27 3.29
C GLU A 7 -9.43 3.30 3.42
N CYS A 8 -9.17 2.00 3.53
CA CYS A 8 -10.24 0.99 3.54
C CYS A 8 -10.30 0.13 4.80
N GLY A 9 -9.38 0.33 5.74
CA GLY A 9 -9.27 -0.45 6.97
C GLY A 9 -8.88 -1.92 6.77
N LYS A 10 -8.63 -2.35 5.52
CA LYS A 10 -8.24 -3.73 5.23
C LYS A 10 -6.93 -4.03 5.94
N ALA A 11 -6.91 -5.09 6.73
CA ALA A 11 -5.72 -5.57 7.41
C ALA A 11 -5.07 -6.71 6.61
N TRP A 12 -3.75 -6.79 6.68
CA TRP A 12 -2.93 -7.87 6.17
C TRP A 12 -2.21 -8.50 7.35
N SER A 13 -2.57 -9.75 7.59
CA SER A 13 -1.85 -10.61 8.51
C SER A 13 -0.62 -11.17 7.78
N PRO A 14 0.57 -11.22 8.41
CA PRO A 14 1.74 -11.87 7.81
C PRO A 14 1.47 -13.36 7.47
N TYR A 15 0.53 -13.99 8.18
CA TYR A 15 0.10 -15.37 7.95
C TYR A 15 -0.98 -15.53 6.87
N GLU A 16 -1.52 -14.44 6.31
CA GLU A 16 -2.50 -14.52 5.23
C GLU A 16 -1.82 -14.33 3.86
N PRO A 17 -1.96 -15.30 2.93
CA PRO A 17 -1.37 -15.16 1.62
C PRO A 17 -1.99 -13.97 0.89
N ILE A 18 -1.16 -12.96 0.61
CA ILE A 18 -1.57 -11.83 -0.21
C ILE A 18 -1.82 -12.34 -1.63
N LYS A 19 -3.10 -12.62 -1.95
CA LYS A 19 -3.54 -12.89 -3.32
C LYS A 19 -2.99 -11.81 -4.26
N LYS A 20 -2.63 -12.17 -5.48
CA LYS A 20 -1.93 -11.38 -6.53
C LYS A 20 -2.53 -10.00 -6.90
N GLY A 21 -3.55 -9.52 -6.20
CA GLY A 21 -4.12 -8.16 -6.31
C GLY A 21 -4.19 -7.37 -4.99
N ASN A 22 -3.77 -7.92 -3.85
CA ASN A 22 -3.87 -7.33 -2.51
C ASN A 22 -2.54 -6.71 -2.02
N ARG A 23 -1.74 -6.10 -2.89
CA ARG A 23 -0.46 -5.46 -2.48
C ARG A 23 -0.69 -4.26 -1.57
N LEU A 24 0.20 -4.08 -0.59
CA LEU A 24 0.22 -2.91 0.29
C LEU A 24 1.31 -1.94 -0.20
N LEU A 25 1.00 -0.66 -0.17
CA LEU A 25 1.89 0.43 -0.58
C LEU A 25 2.14 1.32 0.62
N ILE A 26 3.39 1.52 0.99
CA ILE A 26 3.78 2.43 2.07
C ILE A 26 4.42 3.69 1.50
N CYS A 27 4.02 4.85 2.02
CA CYS A 27 4.67 6.10 1.63
C CYS A 27 5.99 6.26 2.39
N THR A 28 7.09 6.47 1.67
CA THR A 28 8.40 6.64 2.34
C THR A 28 8.53 7.96 3.11
N LYS A 29 7.72 8.97 2.81
CA LYS A 29 7.69 10.25 3.55
C LYS A 29 6.75 10.22 4.75
N CYS A 30 5.57 9.63 4.57
CA CYS A 30 4.46 9.75 5.50
C CYS A 30 4.16 8.47 6.26
N LEU A 31 4.85 7.39 5.90
CA LEU A 31 4.67 6.03 6.41
C LEU A 31 3.21 5.53 6.36
N ARG A 32 2.37 6.20 5.56
CA ARG A 32 0.98 5.80 5.36
C ARG A 32 0.93 4.58 4.47
N GLU A 33 0.17 3.60 4.94
CA GLU A 33 -0.05 2.33 4.30
C GLU A 33 -1.39 2.35 3.56
N ILE A 34 -1.35 2.05 2.27
CA ILE A 34 -2.48 2.11 1.37
C ILE A 34 -2.54 0.84 0.54
N CYS A 35 -3.74 0.33 0.34
CA CYS A 35 -3.97 -0.84 -0.50
C CYS A 35 -3.81 -0.51 -1.98
N LEU A 36 -3.31 -1.45 -2.79
CA LEU A 36 -3.17 -1.26 -4.25
C LEU A 36 -4.51 -0.87 -4.91
N ASN A 37 -5.62 -1.47 -4.50
CA ASN A 37 -6.96 -1.10 -5.00
C ASN A 37 -7.32 0.35 -4.64
N CYS A 38 -6.94 0.80 -3.45
CA CYS A 38 -7.20 2.14 -2.95
C CYS A 38 -6.33 3.14 -3.72
N ALA A 39 -5.06 2.81 -3.95
CA ALA A 39 -4.17 3.60 -4.79
C ALA A 39 -4.66 3.68 -6.25
N LYS A 40 -5.17 2.58 -6.81
CA LYS A 40 -5.80 2.55 -8.14
C LYS A 40 -7.03 3.45 -8.17
N LYS A 41 -7.93 3.31 -7.20
CA LYS A 41 -9.16 4.14 -7.09
C LYS A 41 -8.84 5.61 -6.91
N ALA A 42 -7.82 5.93 -6.13
CA ALA A 42 -7.34 7.29 -5.90
C ALA A 42 -6.51 7.85 -7.07
N ARG A 43 -6.40 7.13 -8.20
CA ARG A 43 -5.58 7.51 -9.37
C ARG A 43 -4.13 7.84 -9.00
N LEU A 44 -3.61 7.24 -7.92
CA LEU A 44 -2.23 7.43 -7.49
C LEU A 44 -1.23 6.64 -8.35
N LEU A 45 -1.74 5.78 -9.22
CA LEU A 45 -1.01 5.06 -10.25
C LEU A 45 -1.16 5.81 -11.57
N ASN A 46 -0.36 6.85 -11.77
CA ASN A 46 -0.24 7.49 -13.08
C ASN A 46 1.08 7.03 -13.69
N ILE A 47 1.00 6.32 -14.83
CA ILE A 47 2.11 5.89 -15.72
C ILE A 47 3.45 5.74 -14.96
N GLY A 48 3.60 4.63 -14.23
CA GLY A 48 4.87 4.24 -13.61
C GLY A 48 5.29 4.99 -12.34
N LYS A 49 4.55 5.98 -11.84
CA LYS A 49 4.89 6.68 -10.58
C LYS A 49 3.75 6.62 -9.58
N ILE A 50 3.92 5.78 -8.55
CA ILE A 50 3.00 5.69 -7.41
C ILE A 50 3.31 6.83 -6.44
N LYS A 51 2.47 7.88 -6.40
CA LYS A 51 2.68 9.05 -5.52
C LYS A 51 1.62 9.12 -4.42
N CYS A 52 2.02 9.44 -3.21
CA CYS A 52 1.12 9.66 -2.08
C CYS A 52 0.38 11.00 -2.26
N LYS A 53 -0.96 10.97 -2.24
CA LYS A 53 -1.80 12.19 -2.34
C LYS A 53 -1.51 13.20 -1.24
N ASN A 54 -1.16 12.71 -0.04
CA ASN A 54 -1.09 13.55 1.15
C ASN A 54 0.21 14.34 1.26
N CYS A 55 1.31 13.82 0.72
CA CYS A 55 2.63 14.44 0.87
C CYS A 55 3.48 14.45 -0.40
N GLY A 56 2.92 13.99 -1.52
CA GLY A 56 3.61 13.92 -2.81
C GLY A 56 4.79 12.94 -2.85
N GLY A 57 5.07 12.23 -1.75
CA GLY A 57 6.16 11.25 -1.66
C GLY A 57 5.90 10.00 -2.48
N SER A 58 6.96 9.26 -2.79
CA SER A 58 6.83 7.98 -3.50
C SER A 58 6.20 6.91 -2.60
N LEU A 59 5.34 6.10 -3.18
CA LEU A 59 4.78 4.91 -2.55
C LEU A 59 5.62 3.70 -2.97
N ARG A 60 6.15 2.97 -1.99
CA ARG A 60 6.89 1.72 -2.17
C ARG A 60 5.93 0.55 -1.95
N GLU A 61 5.99 -0.45 -2.81
CA GLU A 61 5.24 -1.69 -2.63
C GLU A 61 5.92 -2.55 -1.57
N LEU A 62 5.13 -3.01 -0.59
CA LEU A 62 5.52 -4.01 0.39
C LEU A 62 5.07 -5.37 -0.12
N THR A 63 6.03 -6.27 -0.31
CA THR A 63 5.76 -7.68 -0.57
C THR A 63 5.56 -8.43 0.76
N ILE A 64 4.95 -9.61 0.69
CA ILE A 64 4.69 -10.46 1.88
C ILE A 64 5.98 -10.73 2.65
N GLU A 65 7.10 -10.87 1.92
CA GLU A 65 8.43 -11.13 2.48
C GLU A 65 8.97 -9.98 3.35
N GLU A 66 8.47 -8.73 3.19
CA GLU A 66 8.82 -7.60 4.06
C GLU A 66 7.81 -7.39 5.23
N LEU A 67 6.87 -8.33 5.41
CA LEU A 67 5.87 -8.30 6.49
C LEU A 67 6.19 -9.27 7.64
N ASP A 68 7.26 -10.06 7.51
CA ASP A 68 7.79 -10.95 8.56
C ASP A 68 8.49 -10.15 9.69
#